data_AF-A0A968A883-F1
#
_entry.id   AF-A0A968A883-F1
#
_cell.length_a   1.000
_cell.length_b   1.000
_cell.length_c   1.000
_cell.angle_alpha   90.00
_cell.angle_beta   90.00
_cell.angle_gamma   90.00
#
_symmetry.space_group_name_H-M   'P 1'
#
loop_
_entity.id
_entity.type
_entity.pdbx_description
1 polymer ?
#
loop_
_entity_poly.entity_id
_entity_poly.type
_entity_poly.pdbx_seq_one_letter_code
_entity_poly.pdbx_strand_id
1 'polypeptide(L)'
;KTADVKRIFNEIRPQQVELIRAISEQPQVDASFLHQYFEPKKQWDFGEEVITKFGYDWSRGRQDKAVHPFTIGFSVNDVRITTRVN
;
A
#
# COMPACT_ATOMS: atom_id res chain seq x y z
N LYS A 1 -20.92 -13.24 12.60
CA LYS A 1 -19.71 -12.39 12.58
C LYS A 1 -18.43 -13.22 12.73
N THR A 2 -18.13 -13.86 13.88
CA THR A 2 -16.91 -14.69 13.99
C THR A 2 -16.91 -15.94 13.10
N ALA A 3 -18.08 -16.55 12.89
CA ALA A 3 -18.21 -17.72 12.01
C ALA A 3 -17.89 -17.37 10.54
N ASP A 4 -18.37 -16.23 10.04
CA ASP A 4 -18.11 -15.77 8.67
C ASP A 4 -16.63 -15.46 8.45
N VAL A 5 -15.98 -14.80 9.41
CA VAL A 5 -14.55 -14.54 9.38
C VAL A 5 -13.77 -15.86 9.35
N LYS A 6 -14.12 -16.82 10.20
CA LYS A 6 -13.48 -18.15 10.20
C LYS A 6 -13.65 -18.87 8.86
N ARG A 7 -14.84 -18.80 8.25
CA ARG A 7 -15.09 -19.39 6.93
C ARG A 7 -14.14 -18.78 5.88
N ILE A 8 -14.07 -17.46 5.79
CA ILE A 8 -13.18 -16.76 4.84
C ILE A 8 -11.72 -17.19 5.02
N PHE A 9 -11.21 -17.19 6.25
CA PHE A 9 -9.82 -17.62 6.51
C PHE A 9 -9.59 -19.09 6.18
N ASN A 10 -10.54 -19.97 6.48
CA ASN A 10 -10.44 -21.39 6.18
C ASN A 10 -10.44 -21.66 4.67
N GLU A 11 -11.14 -20.84 3.88
CA GLU A 11 -11.16 -20.95 2.42
C GLU A 11 -9.88 -20.40 1.78
N ILE A 12 -9.41 -19.22 2.23
CA ILE A 12 -8.29 -18.52 1.58
C ILE A 12 -6.92 -19.09 2.01
N ARG A 13 -6.75 -19.46 3.28
CA ARG A 13 -5.44 -19.85 3.82
C ARG A 13 -4.79 -21.03 3.09
N PRO A 14 -5.49 -22.15 2.79
CA PRO A 14 -4.86 -23.28 2.11
C PRO A 14 -4.27 -22.89 0.76
N GLN A 15 -5.03 -22.12 -0.04
CA GLN A 15 -4.61 -21.65 -1.36
C GLN A 15 -3.39 -20.71 -1.28
N GLN A 16 -3.39 -19.78 -0.32
CA GLN A 16 -2.26 -18.87 -0.12
C GLN A 16 -0.99 -19.61 0.31
N VAL A 17 -1.11 -20.62 1.19
CA VAL A 17 0.04 -21.43 1.65
C VAL A 17 0.63 -22.22 0.49
N GLU A 18 -0.20 -22.85 -0.34
CA GLU A 18 0.24 -23.58 -1.52
C GLU A 18 0.93 -22.65 -2.54
N LEU A 19 0.36 -21.47 -2.79
CA LEU A 19 0.94 -20.46 -3.67
C LEU A 19 2.30 -19.95 -3.18
N ILE A 20 2.41 -19.63 -1.88
CA ILE A 20 3.68 -19.18 -1.29
C ILE A 20 4.73 -20.27 -1.41
N ARG A 21 4.37 -21.54 -1.15
CA ARG A 21 5.28 -22.67 -1.33
C ARG A 21 5.78 -22.76 -2.77
N ALA A 22 4.86 -22.75 -3.73
CA ALA A 22 5.20 -22.83 -5.15
C ALA A 22 6.15 -21.69 -5.58
N ILE A 23 5.91 -20.46 -5.12
CA ILE A 23 6.78 -19.30 -5.40
C ILE A 23 8.16 -19.45 -4.73
N SER A 24 8.20 -19.93 -3.48
CA SER A 24 9.46 -20.09 -2.74
C SER A 24 10.39 -21.16 -3.32
N GLU A 25 9.84 -22.14 -4.04
CA GLU A 25 10.58 -23.20 -4.73
C GLU A 25 11.15 -22.73 -6.09
N GLN A 26 10.76 -21.55 -6.58
CA GLN A 26 11.30 -20.97 -7.82
C GLN A 26 12.55 -20.10 -7.56
N PRO A 27 13.42 -19.92 -8.57
CA PRO A 27 14.47 -18.91 -8.53
C PRO A 27 13.88 -17.52 -8.22
N GLN A 28 14.45 -16.84 -7.22
CA GLN A 28 13.98 -15.51 -6.83
C GLN A 28 14.45 -14.46 -7.83
N VAL A 29 13.60 -13.48 -8.10
CA VAL A 29 13.94 -12.33 -8.94
C VAL A 29 14.96 -11.44 -8.24
N ASP A 30 15.84 -10.80 -9.01
CA ASP A 30 16.76 -9.80 -8.47
C ASP A 30 15.97 -8.56 -8.03
N ALA A 31 15.97 -8.28 -6.73
CA ALA A 31 15.33 -7.12 -6.12
C ALA A 31 16.34 -6.03 -5.73
N SER A 32 17.63 -6.18 -6.06
CA SER A 32 18.68 -5.24 -5.65
C SER A 32 18.41 -3.80 -6.08
N PHE A 33 17.77 -3.62 -7.25
CA PHE A 33 17.39 -2.31 -7.76
C PHE A 33 16.34 -1.58 -6.91
N LEU A 34 15.52 -2.30 -6.13
CA LEU A 34 14.53 -1.71 -5.21
C LEU A 34 15.16 -1.17 -3.92
N HIS A 35 16.41 -1.54 -3.62
CA HIS A 35 17.12 -1.19 -2.37
C HIS A 35 18.23 -0.16 -2.57
N GLN A 36 18.29 0.46 -3.75
CA GLN A 36 19.21 1.55 -4.02
C GLN A 36 18.77 2.82 -3.30
N TYR A 37 19.64 3.83 -3.28
CA TYR A 37 19.25 5.14 -2.79
C TYR A 37 18.25 5.78 -3.75
N PHE A 38 17.05 6.07 -3.24
CA PHE A 38 16.05 6.86 -3.93
C PHE A 38 15.87 8.18 -3.21
N GLU A 39 16.13 9.28 -3.91
CA GLU A 39 15.97 10.62 -3.36
C GLU A 39 14.55 10.82 -2.80
N PRO A 40 14.38 11.14 -1.50
CA PRO A 40 13.06 11.20 -0.87
C PRO A 40 12.06 12.13 -1.56
N LYS A 41 12.55 13.23 -2.14
CA LYS A 41 11.72 14.16 -2.90
C LYS A 41 11.14 13.50 -4.15
N LYS A 42 11.94 12.74 -4.89
CA LYS A 42 11.48 12.04 -6.10
C LYS A 42 10.47 10.94 -5.77
N GLN A 43 10.66 10.23 -4.65
CA GLN A 43 9.65 9.28 -4.16
C GLN A 43 8.32 9.98 -3.84
N TRP A 44 8.38 11.15 -3.19
CA TRP A 44 7.21 11.96 -2.88
C TRP A 44 6.48 12.43 -4.15
N ASP A 45 7.21 13.09 -5.05
CA ASP A 45 6.66 13.65 -6.30
C ASP A 45 6.02 12.54 -7.16
N PHE A 46 6.67 11.39 -7.28
CA PHE A 46 6.12 10.24 -8.01
C PHE A 46 4.84 9.70 -7.35
N GLY A 47 4.82 9.60 -6.02
CA GLY A 47 3.63 9.20 -5.29
C GLY A 47 2.44 10.12 -5.56
N GLU A 48 2.66 11.45 -5.50
CA GLU A 48 1.63 12.45 -5.83
C GLU A 48 1.15 12.33 -7.27
N GLU A 49 2.05 12.12 -8.23
CA GLU A 49 1.71 11.91 -9.65
C GLU A 49 0.77 10.70 -9.83
N VAL A 50 1.10 9.56 -9.22
CA VAL A 50 0.31 8.33 -9.32
C VAL A 50 -1.08 8.49 -8.72
N ILE A 51 -1.20 9.04 -7.51
CA ILE A 51 -2.51 9.20 -6.87
C ILE A 51 -3.35 10.28 -7.57
N THR A 52 -2.72 11.28 -8.19
CA THR A 52 -3.41 12.23 -9.06
C THR A 52 -4.04 11.51 -10.25
N LYS A 53 -3.32 10.58 -10.88
CA LYS A 53 -3.84 9.75 -11.99
C LYS A 53 -4.94 8.78 -11.57
N PHE A 54 -4.93 8.31 -10.32
CA PHE A 54 -6.04 7.55 -9.74
C PHE A 54 -7.28 8.41 -9.47
N GLY A 55 -7.15 9.73 -9.47
CA GLY A 55 -8.25 10.68 -9.28
C GLY A 55 -8.36 11.23 -7.86
N TYR A 56 -7.28 11.22 -7.07
CA TYR A 56 -7.28 11.89 -5.77
C TYR A 56 -7.51 13.40 -5.94
N ASP A 57 -8.56 13.92 -5.31
CA ASP A 57 -8.96 15.32 -5.43
C ASP A 57 -8.21 16.18 -4.39
N TRP A 58 -7.15 16.85 -4.87
CA TRP A 58 -6.33 17.77 -4.06
C TRP A 58 -7.08 19.01 -3.55
N SER A 59 -8.24 19.34 -4.11
CA SER A 59 -9.09 20.42 -3.58
C SER A 59 -9.89 19.99 -2.34
N ARG A 60 -9.97 18.67 -2.09
CA ARG A 60 -10.74 18.05 -1.00
C ARG A 60 -9.88 17.17 -0.08
N GLY A 61 -8.57 17.41 -0.07
CA GLY A 61 -7.62 16.60 0.67
C GLY A 61 -6.18 17.08 0.54
N ARG A 62 -5.27 16.34 1.16
CA ARG A 62 -3.82 16.53 1.10
C ARG A 62 -3.08 15.29 1.56
N GLN A 63 -1.81 15.19 1.18
CA GLN A 63 -0.87 14.19 1.66
C GLN A 63 0.13 14.79 2.65
N ASP A 64 0.43 14.04 3.71
CA ASP A 64 1.39 14.41 4.77
C ASP A 64 2.35 13.28 5.14
N LYS A 65 3.42 13.61 5.88
CA LYS A 65 4.34 12.61 6.45
C LYS A 65 3.82 12.11 7.80
N ALA A 66 3.84 10.80 8.01
CA ALA A 66 3.59 10.17 9.31
C ALA A 66 4.50 8.95 9.53
N VAL A 67 4.72 8.57 10.78
CA VAL A 67 5.48 7.35 11.11
C VAL A 67 4.74 6.10 10.64
N HIS A 68 3.42 6.09 10.80
CA HIS A 68 2.51 5.03 10.35
C HIS A 68 1.47 5.65 9.41
N PRO A 69 1.48 5.30 8.11
CA PRO A 69 0.51 5.78 7.13
C PRO A 69 -0.94 5.51 7.55
N PHE A 70 -1.83 6.48 7.32
CA PHE A 70 -3.26 6.35 7.57
C PHE A 70 -4.07 7.25 6.63
N THR A 71 -5.40 7.08 6.66
CA THR A 71 -6.37 7.95 6.00
C THR A 71 -7.39 8.40 7.03
N ILE A 72 -7.78 9.68 6.98
CA ILE A 72 -8.80 10.24 7.87
C ILE A 72 -9.70 11.22 7.11
N GLY A 73 -11.01 11.11 7.33
CA GLY A 73 -11.99 12.06 6.81
C GLY A 73 -12.47 13.00 7.91
N PHE A 74 -12.34 14.31 7.70
CA PHE A 74 -12.90 15.35 8.56
C PHE A 74 -14.28 15.81 8.06
N SER A 75 -14.49 15.77 6.74
CA SER A 75 -15.77 16.06 6.10
C SER A 75 -15.83 15.42 4.72
N VAL A 76 -16.96 15.54 4.03
CA VAL A 76 -17.06 15.15 2.62
C VAL A 76 -16.04 15.87 1.73
N ASN A 77 -15.54 17.04 2.11
CA ASN A 77 -14.59 17.85 1.34
C ASN A 77 -13.20 17.94 2.01
N ASP A 78 -12.90 17.08 2.98
CA ASP A 78 -11.58 17.03 3.61
C ASP A 78 -11.26 15.57 4.01
N VAL A 79 -10.61 14.85 3.10
CA VAL A 79 -10.09 13.50 3.30
C VAL A 79 -8.58 13.50 3.12
N ARG A 80 -7.84 13.28 4.19
CA ARG A 80 -6.37 13.37 4.22
C ARG A 80 -5.74 12.00 4.25
N ILE A 81 -4.60 11.88 3.59
CA ILE A 81 -3.76 10.69 3.59
C ILE A 81 -2.40 11.03 4.18
N THR A 82 -1.76 10.07 4.82
CA THR A 82 -0.37 10.20 5.24
C THR A 82 0.46 9.07 4.67
N THR A 83 1.72 9.34 4.40
CA THR A 83 2.68 8.35 3.90
C THR A 83 4.02 8.48 4.62
N ARG A 84 4.89 7.49 4.41
CA ARG A 84 6.25 7.47 4.91
C ARG A 84 7.19 7.25 3.73
N VAL A 85 8.22 8.08 3.63
CA VAL A 85 9.31 7.93 2.67
C VAL A 85 10.52 7.38 3.42
N ASN A 86 11.17 6.36 2.86
CA ASN A 86 12.35 5.71 3.44
C ASN A 86 13.62 6.13 2.71
#